data_AF-A0A1G9UXU8-F1
#
_entry.id   AF-A0A1G9UXU8-F1
#
_cell.length_a   1.000
_cell.length_b   1.000
_cell.length_c   1.000
_cell.angle_alpha   90.00
_cell.angle_beta   90.00
_cell.angle_gamma   90.00
#
_symmetry.space_group_name_H-M   'P 1'
#
loop_
_entity.id
_entity.type
_entity.pdbx_description
1 polymer ?
#
loop_
_entity_poly.entity_id
_entity_poly.type
_entity_poly.pdbx_seq_one_letter_code
_entity_poly.pdbx_strand_id
1 'polypeptide(L)' 'MSFKKAFNIGYIVYLIALAFVYFFVPHEYNWIAIVILCLLFGIYQVIVGYRLNKHKIK' A
#
# COMPACT_ATOMS: atom_id res chain seq x y z
N MET A 1 2.75 -11.86 -13.33
CA MET A 1 1.62 -10.91 -13.20
C MET A 1 2.11 -9.53 -13.61
N SER A 2 1.36 -8.74 -14.41
CA SER A 2 1.82 -7.40 -14.82
C SER A 2 1.96 -6.46 -13.60
N PHE A 3 2.97 -5.58 -13.60
CA PHE A 3 3.17 -4.54 -12.56
C PHE A 3 1.88 -3.78 -12.26
N LYS A 4 1.13 -3.40 -13.30
CA LYS A 4 -0.18 -2.73 -13.16
C LYS A 4 -1.17 -3.53 -12.30
N LYS A 5 -1.21 -4.86 -12.44
CA LYS A 5 -2.14 -5.70 -11.66
C LYS A 5 -1.74 -5.78 -10.19
N ALA A 6 -0.46 -5.98 -9.89
CA ALA A 6 0.03 -6.02 -8.51
C ALA A 6 -0.13 -4.65 -7.82
N PHE A 7 0.15 -3.56 -8.55
CA PHE A 7 -0.07 -2.20 -8.08
C PHE A 7 -1.55 -1.94 -7.76
N ASN A 8 -2.47 -2.29 -8.67
CA ASN A 8 -3.91 -2.10 -8.44
C ASN A 8 -4.41 -2.88 -7.22
N ILE A 9 -3.95 -4.11 -7.02
CA ILE A 9 -4.33 -4.92 -5.85
C ILE A 9 -3.87 -4.24 -4.56
N GLY A 10 -2.59 -3.87 -4.49
CA GLY A 10 -2.06 -3.16 -3.31
C GLY A 10 -2.79 -1.84 -3.05
N TYR A 11 -3.14 -1.11 -4.11
CA TYR A 11 -3.86 0.15 -4.00
C TYR A 11 -5.30 -0.02 -3.47
N ILE A 12 -6.02 -1.04 -3.94
CA ILE A 12 -7.36 -1.37 -3.40
C ILE A 12 -7.28 -1.70 -1.92
N VAL A 13 -6.31 -2.52 -1.51
CA VAL A 13 -6.09 -2.87 -0.10
C VAL A 13 -5.78 -1.63 0.73
N TYR A 14 -4.94 -0.73 0.22
CA TYR A 14 -4.63 0.54 0.88
C TYR A 14 -5.87 1.43 1.07
N LEU A 15 -6.72 1.57 0.04
CA LEU A 15 -7.95 2.35 0.13
C LEU A 15 -8.94 1.77 1.15
N ILE A 16 -9.09 0.44 1.18
CA ILE A 16 -9.94 -0.23 2.17
C ILE A 16 -9.40 0.05 3.58
N ALA A 17 -8.09 -0.10 3.79
CA ALA A 17 -7.49 0.17 5.10
C ALA A 17 -7.64 1.63 5.54
N LEU A 18 -7.56 2.59 4.60
CA LEU A 18 -7.86 4.00 4.85
C LEU A 18 -9.31 4.21 5.31
N ALA A 19 -10.27 3.54 4.66
CA ALA A 19 -11.67 3.58 5.09
C ALA A 19 -11.82 3.02 6.51
N PHE A 20 -11.15 1.91 6.84
CA PHE A 20 -11.15 1.36 8.20
C PHE A 20 -10.57 2.35 9.22
N VAL A 21 -9.46 3.02 8.91
CA VAL A 21 -8.91 4.05 9.82
C VAL A 21 -9.91 5.16 10.06
N TYR A 22 -10.58 5.64 9.02
CA TYR A 22 -11.57 6.72 9.16
C TYR A 22 -12.74 6.36 10.10
N PHE A 23 -13.25 5.13 10.03
CA PHE A 23 -14.43 4.72 10.81
C PHE A 23 -14.11 4.15 12.20
N PHE A 24 -12.97 3.48 12.37
CA PHE A 24 -12.68 2.71 13.59
C PHE A 24 -11.59 3.31 14.47
N VAL A 25 -10.72 4.18 13.94
CA VAL A 25 -9.64 4.78 14.73
C VAL A 25 -10.13 6.10 15.35
N PRO A 26 -9.85 6.36 16.64
CA PRO A 26 -10.18 7.63 17.25
C PRO A 26 -9.48 8.78 16.53
N HIS A 27 -10.17 9.91 16.37
CA HIS A 27 -9.70 11.03 15.56
C HIS A 27 -8.28 11.51 15.93
N GLU A 28 -7.93 11.43 17.22
CA GLU A 28 -6.62 11.76 17.78
C GLU A 28 -5.46 10.94 17.15
N TYR A 29 -5.73 9.70 16.76
CA TYR A 29 -4.73 8.78 16.19
C TYR A 29 -4.84 8.63 14.67
N ASN A 30 -5.85 9.24 14.03
CA ASN A 30 -6.07 9.10 12.59
C ASN A 30 -4.86 9.54 11.78
N TRP A 31 -4.24 10.66 12.14
CA TRP A 31 -3.05 11.15 11.45
C TRP A 31 -1.91 10.12 11.47
N ILE A 32 -1.61 9.58 12.65
CA ILE A 32 -0.54 8.60 12.84
C ILE A 32 -0.85 7.31 12.06
N ALA A 33 -2.10 6.84 12.13
CA ALA A 33 -2.54 5.66 11.41
C ALA A 33 -2.43 5.81 9.88
N ILE A 34 -2.82 6.97 9.34
CA ILE A 34 -2.69 7.28 7.90
C ILE A 34 -1.22 7.32 7.48
N VAL A 35 -0.35 7.96 8.27
CA VAL A 35 1.09 8.03 7.97
C VAL A 35 1.73 6.63 7.94
N ILE A 36 1.42 5.79 8.91
CA ILE A 36 1.92 4.40 8.96
C ILE A 36 1.43 3.61 7.75
N LEU A 37 0.16 3.74 7.38
CA LEU A 37 -0.41 3.12 6.19
C LEU A 37 0.28 3.57 4.90
N CYS A 38 0.56 4.87 4.78
CA CYS A 38 1.29 5.44 3.66
C CYS A 38 2.69 4.84 3.54
N LEU A 39 3.41 4.73 4.66
CA LEU A 39 4.75 4.13 4.68
C LEU A 39 4.72 2.66 4.29
N LEU A 40 3.78 1.88 4.85
CA LEU A 40 3.60 0.47 4.50
C LEU A 40 3.29 0.28 3.01
N PHE A 41 2.42 1.12 2.46
CA PHE A 41 2.08 1.08 1.04
C PHE A 41 3.26 1.46 0.15
N GLY A 42 4.02 2.48 0.52
CA GLY A 42 5.26 2.87 -0.17
C GLY A 42 6.28 1.73 -0.19
N ILE A 43 6.53 1.09 0.95
CA ILE A 43 7.44 -0.07 1.05
C ILE A 43 6.94 -1.22 0.15
N TYR A 44 5.64 -1.51 0.18
CA TYR A 44 5.04 -2.53 -0.68
C TYR A 44 5.27 -2.22 -2.16
N GLN A 45 5.03 -0.99 -2.61
CA GLN A 45 5.26 -0.60 -4.01
C GLN A 45 6.73 -0.76 -4.41
N VAL A 46 7.66 -0.36 -3.56
CA VAL A 46 9.10 -0.52 -3.78
C VAL A 46 9.44 -2.00 -3.95
N ILE A 47 8.99 -2.86 -3.03
CA ILE A 47 9.24 -4.31 -3.11
C ILE A 47 8.66 -4.90 -4.40
N VAL A 48 7.42 -4.57 -4.75
CA VAL A 48 6.77 -5.04 -5.98
C VAL A 48 7.55 -4.59 -7.22
N GLY A 49 7.98 -3.33 -7.26
CA GLY A 49 8.81 -2.79 -8.34
C GLY A 49 10.14 -3.54 -8.47
N TYR A 50 10.88 -3.73 -7.37
CA TYR A 50 12.12 -4.49 -7.35
C TYR A 50 11.94 -5.94 -7.82
N ARG A 51 10.89 -6.62 -7.34
CA ARG A 51 10.60 -8.02 -7.70
C ARG A 51 10.29 -8.17 -9.19
N LEU A 52 9.59 -7.21 -9.78
CA LEU A 52 9.24 -7.23 -11.20
C LEU A 52 10.41 -6.85 -12.11
N ASN A 53 11.27 -5.90 -11.71
CA ASN A 53 12.51 -5.60 -12.43
C ASN A 53 13.45 -6.80 -12.43
N LYS A 54 13.59 -7.50 -11.30
CA LYS A 54 14.38 -8.74 -11.21
C LYS A 54 13.87 -9.83 -12.16
N HIS A 55 12.57 -9.87 -12.41
CA HIS A 55 11.95 -10.83 -13.32
C HIS A 55 12.07 -10.45 -14.81
N LYS A 56 12.41 -9.19 -15.12
CA LYS A 56 12.63 -8.70 -16.49
C LYS A 56 14.09 -8.84 -16.95
N ILE A 57 15.03 -8.97 -16.01
CA ILE A 57 16.48 -9.07 -16.26
C ILE A 57 16.93 -10.54 -16.41
N LYS A 58 16.02 -11.51 -16.25
CA LYS A 58 16.26 -12.94 -16.41
C LYS A 58 15.55 -13.45 -17.65
#